data_AF-A0A293L9Y3-F1
#
_entry.id   AF-A0A293L9Y3-F1
#
_cell.length_a   1.000
_cell.length_b   1.000
_cell.length_c   1.000
_cell.angle_alpha   90.00
_cell.angle_beta   90.00
_cell.angle_gamma   90.00
#
_symmetry.space_group_name_H-M   'P 1'
#
loop_
_entity.id
_entity.type
_entity.pdbx_description
1 polymer ?
#
loop_
_entity_poly.entity_id
_entity_poly.type
_entity_poly.pdbx_seq_one_letter_code
_entity_poly.pdbx_strand_id
1 'polypeptide(L)'
;MEAVNLLSSNKYSEKQIGYLFISVLLNENSELMRLIIQSIKNDLCARNPIHVNLALQCIANIGSREMAETFGSEIPKLLVSGDTIDVVKQSAALCLLRLLRTLPDITPSGEWTSRIIHLLNDQHMGVVTAAVSLIDALVKKNPDEYKGCVSLAVSRLSRIVTASYTDLQDYTYYFVPAPWLSMKLLRLLQNYPPPDDPGVRGRLNECLETILNKAQEPPKSKKVQHSNAKNAVLFEAISLIIHMDRLGAVIEPNLLVRACNQLGQFLQHRETNLRYLALESMCLLATSEFSHEAVKKHQETVVNALKTERDVSVRQRAVDLLYAMCDKSNAEEIVAEMLAYLETADYSIREEMVLKVAILAEKYASDYTWYVDVILNLIRIAGDYVSEEVWYRVIQIVINREDVQGYAAKTVFEALQAPACHENMVKVAGYILGEFGNLIAGDQRSSPLIQFQLWLRLQETSWANLAILLQETSGRVRSFSSSFSIPSTTYAQLVPEHCCLRHTSSS
;
A
#
# COMPACT_ATOMS: atom_id res chain seq x y z
N MET A 1 -35.55 -4.13 30.10
CA MET A 1 -36.58 -3.35 30.84
C MET A 1 -35.97 -2.63 32.03
N GLU A 2 -35.40 -3.32 33.02
CA GLU A 2 -34.82 -2.67 34.22
C GLU A 2 -33.70 -1.67 33.90
N ALA A 3 -32.81 -1.98 32.95
CA ALA A 3 -31.78 -1.03 32.50
C ALA A 3 -32.35 0.24 31.83
N VAL A 4 -33.50 0.17 31.18
CA VAL A 4 -34.17 1.33 30.57
C VAL A 4 -34.76 2.24 31.66
N ASN A 5 -35.21 1.66 32.78
CA ASN A 5 -35.68 2.46 33.93
C ASN A 5 -34.55 3.29 34.54
N LEU A 6 -33.31 2.78 34.54
CA LEU A 6 -32.14 3.50 35.02
C LEU A 6 -31.85 4.78 34.20
N LEU A 7 -32.24 4.82 32.93
CA LEU A 7 -32.09 6.00 32.06
C LEU A 7 -32.97 7.18 32.51
N SER A 8 -34.00 6.93 33.33
CA SER A 8 -34.87 7.99 33.85
C SER A 8 -34.43 8.48 35.24
N SER A 9 -33.38 7.89 35.83
CA SER A 9 -32.89 8.29 37.15
C SER A 9 -32.23 9.67 37.13
N ASN A 10 -32.29 10.40 38.24
CA ASN A 10 -31.55 11.66 38.41
C ASN A 10 -30.10 11.46 38.88
N LYS A 11 -29.73 10.24 39.29
CA LYS A 11 -28.38 9.93 39.74
C LYS A 11 -27.50 9.55 38.56
N TYR A 12 -26.36 10.22 38.46
CA TYR A 12 -25.37 9.99 37.40
C TYR A 12 -24.93 8.52 37.32
N SER A 13 -24.59 7.88 38.44
CA SER A 13 -24.09 6.50 38.45
C SER A 13 -25.11 5.49 37.92
N GLU A 14 -26.39 5.65 38.30
CA GLU A 14 -27.48 4.80 37.82
C GLU A 14 -27.69 5.01 36.32
N LYS A 15 -27.75 6.28 35.86
CA LYS A 15 -27.84 6.61 34.43
C LYS A 15 -26.67 6.08 33.62
N GLN A 16 -25.43 6.24 34.11
CA GLN A 16 -24.23 5.78 33.43
C GLN A 16 -24.25 4.26 33.22
N ILE A 17 -24.63 3.49 34.25
CA ILE A 17 -24.75 2.03 34.15
C ILE A 17 -25.87 1.66 33.16
N GLY A 18 -27.01 2.35 33.21
CA GLY A 18 -28.10 2.16 32.25
C GLY A 18 -27.65 2.39 30.81
N TYR A 19 -27.03 3.54 30.53
CA TYR A 19 -26.50 3.91 29.21
C TYR A 19 -25.40 2.96 28.72
N LEU A 20 -24.52 2.50 29.60
CA LEU A 20 -23.49 1.52 29.27
C LEU A 20 -24.11 0.17 28.90
N PHE A 21 -25.06 -0.31 29.71
CA PHE A 21 -25.74 -1.59 29.48
C PHE A 21 -26.43 -1.60 28.11
N ILE A 22 -27.18 -0.55 27.77
CA ILE A 22 -27.84 -0.47 26.46
C ILE A 22 -26.84 -0.30 25.31
N SER A 23 -25.71 0.39 25.52
CA SER A 23 -24.71 0.57 24.47
C SER A 23 -23.99 -0.73 24.10
N VAL A 24 -23.88 -1.68 25.05
CA VAL A 24 -23.13 -2.94 24.87
C VAL A 24 -24.04 -4.08 24.43
N LEU A 25 -25.24 -4.19 25.00
CA LEU A 25 -26.06 -5.40 24.91
C LEU A 25 -27.26 -5.30 23.98
N LEU A 26 -27.59 -4.10 23.48
CA LEU A 26 -28.83 -3.89 22.76
C LEU A 26 -28.66 -4.13 21.26
N ASN A 27 -29.47 -5.03 20.72
CA ASN A 27 -29.57 -5.31 19.30
C ASN A 27 -30.47 -4.27 18.61
N GLU A 28 -30.16 -3.88 17.37
CA GLU A 28 -30.85 -2.81 16.63
C GLU A 28 -32.37 -3.01 16.48
N ASN A 29 -32.86 -4.25 16.56
CA ASN A 29 -34.27 -4.62 16.37
C ASN A 29 -35.06 -4.77 17.69
N SER A 30 -34.62 -4.14 18.79
CA SER A 30 -35.34 -4.23 20.06
C SER A 30 -36.59 -3.35 20.08
N GLU A 31 -37.73 -3.90 20.55
CA GLU A 31 -38.94 -3.13 20.86
C GLU A 31 -38.70 -1.97 21.84
N LEU A 32 -37.58 -2.01 22.58
CA LEU A 32 -37.17 -0.99 23.53
C LEU A 32 -36.51 0.25 22.89
N MET A 33 -36.19 0.21 21.59
CA MET A 33 -35.51 1.32 20.89
C MET A 33 -36.29 2.62 20.98
N ARG A 34 -37.62 2.57 20.84
CA ARG A 34 -38.47 3.76 20.95
C ARG A 34 -38.41 4.40 22.34
N LEU A 35 -38.36 3.60 23.40
CA LEU A 35 -38.24 4.09 24.78
C LEU A 35 -36.87 4.74 25.01
N ILE A 36 -35.82 4.11 24.50
CA ILE A 36 -34.45 4.62 24.60
C ILE A 36 -34.31 5.95 23.86
N ILE A 37 -34.83 6.05 22.62
CA ILE A 37 -34.84 7.29 21.84
C ILE A 37 -35.58 8.40 22.61
N GLN A 38 -36.72 8.10 23.24
CA GLN A 38 -37.44 9.08 24.03
C GLN A 38 -36.65 9.54 25.27
N SER A 39 -36.00 8.62 26.00
CA SER A 39 -35.15 8.96 27.14
C SER A 39 -33.94 9.81 26.73
N ILE A 40 -33.28 9.47 25.62
CA ILE A 40 -32.18 10.23 25.04
C ILE A 40 -32.65 11.64 24.68
N LYS A 41 -33.81 11.78 24.04
CA LYS A 41 -34.38 13.09 23.69
C LYS A 41 -34.60 13.97 24.93
N ASN A 42 -35.13 13.39 26.01
CA ASN A 42 -35.31 14.11 27.27
C ASN A 42 -33.97 14.58 27.86
N ASP A 43 -32.93 13.75 27.78
CA ASP A 43 -31.58 14.08 28.27
C ASP A 43 -30.85 15.11 27.38
N LEU A 44 -31.08 15.10 26.06
CA LEU A 44 -30.55 16.13 25.15
C LEU A 44 -31.20 17.50 25.38
N CYS A 45 -32.48 17.54 25.76
CA CYS A 45 -33.16 18.77 26.16
C CYS A 45 -32.85 19.20 27.60
N ALA A 46 -32.20 18.35 28.41
CA ALA A 46 -31.86 18.68 29.78
C ALA A 46 -30.75 19.74 29.83
N ARG A 47 -30.81 20.62 30.84
CA ARG A 47 -29.76 21.63 31.07
C ARG A 47 -28.46 21.05 31.63
N ASN A 48 -28.47 19.79 32.08
CA ASN A 48 -27.30 19.16 32.67
C ASN A 48 -26.36 18.63 31.57
N PRO A 49 -25.18 19.23 31.36
CA PRO A 49 -24.28 18.83 30.29
C PRO A 49 -23.76 17.39 30.44
N ILE A 50 -23.72 16.85 31.65
CA ILE A 50 -23.29 15.47 31.91
C ILE A 50 -24.31 14.49 31.30
N HIS A 51 -25.60 14.75 31.47
CA HIS A 51 -26.67 13.90 30.92
C HIS A 51 -26.71 14.00 29.39
N VAL A 52 -26.59 15.23 28.86
CA VAL A 52 -26.47 15.46 27.40
C VAL A 52 -25.28 14.67 26.84
N ASN A 53 -24.14 14.67 27.53
CA ASN A 53 -22.95 13.95 27.07
C ASN A 53 -23.15 12.42 27.08
N LEU A 54 -23.76 11.86 28.14
CA LEU A 54 -24.11 10.43 28.18
C LEU A 54 -25.06 10.04 27.03
N ALA A 55 -26.06 10.88 26.76
CA ALA A 55 -26.99 10.68 25.66
C ALA A 55 -26.28 10.70 24.29
N LEU A 56 -25.40 11.69 24.05
CA LEU A 56 -24.61 11.79 22.82
C LEU A 56 -23.67 10.60 22.62
N GLN A 57 -23.01 10.12 23.69
CA GLN A 57 -22.17 8.93 23.66
C GLN A 57 -22.97 7.67 23.35
N CYS A 58 -24.16 7.53 23.93
CA CYS A 58 -25.06 6.42 23.63
C CYS A 58 -25.47 6.40 22.15
N ILE A 59 -25.84 7.56 21.59
CA ILE A 59 -26.16 7.68 20.17
C ILE A 59 -24.95 7.30 19.32
N ALA A 60 -23.75 7.77 19.66
CA ALA A 60 -22.53 7.48 18.92
C ALA A 60 -22.11 5.99 18.98
N ASN A 61 -22.38 5.31 20.08
CA ASN A 61 -22.04 3.89 20.23
C ASN A 61 -23.02 2.98 19.48
N ILE A 62 -24.33 3.24 19.61
CA ILE A 62 -25.37 2.43 18.97
C ILE A 62 -25.47 2.79 17.48
N GLY A 63 -25.71 4.07 17.15
CA GLY A 63 -25.72 4.57 15.78
C GLY A 63 -26.77 3.93 14.87
N SER A 64 -27.96 3.60 15.40
CA SER A 64 -29.06 3.01 14.63
C SER A 64 -29.67 4.00 13.61
N ARG A 65 -30.33 3.48 12.57
CA ARG A 65 -31.00 4.30 11.56
C ARG A 65 -32.10 5.18 12.15
N GLU A 66 -32.92 4.65 13.07
CA GLU A 66 -33.97 5.42 13.76
C GLU A 66 -33.41 6.59 14.57
N MET A 67 -32.26 6.39 15.24
CA MET A 67 -31.56 7.45 15.96
C MET A 67 -31.01 8.51 15.00
N ALA A 68 -30.47 8.09 13.85
CA ALA A 68 -29.97 9.00 12.85
C ALA A 68 -31.10 9.91 12.34
N GLU A 69 -32.23 9.32 11.93
CA GLU A 69 -33.41 10.05 11.43
C GLU A 69 -33.99 11.00 12.50
N THR A 70 -34.00 10.59 13.77
CA THR A 70 -34.55 11.41 14.86
C THR A 70 -33.62 12.58 15.25
N PHE A 71 -32.33 12.30 15.47
CA PHE A 71 -31.40 13.26 16.06
C PHE A 71 -30.56 14.03 15.03
N GLY A 72 -30.61 13.63 13.76
CA GLY A 72 -29.82 14.21 12.68
C GLY A 72 -29.94 15.74 12.52
N SER A 73 -31.12 16.29 12.82
CA SER A 73 -31.37 17.73 12.79
C SER A 73 -31.16 18.45 14.13
N GLU A 74 -31.11 17.71 15.25
CA GLU A 74 -30.97 18.24 16.60
C GLU A 74 -29.49 18.40 17.00
N ILE A 75 -28.63 17.44 16.63
CA ILE A 75 -27.21 17.44 17.00
C ILE A 75 -26.43 18.62 16.38
N PRO A 76 -26.63 19.01 15.10
CA PRO A 76 -25.98 20.20 14.56
C PRO A 76 -26.31 21.47 15.34
N LYS A 77 -27.55 21.61 15.83
CA LYS A 77 -27.98 22.76 16.65
C LYS A 77 -27.23 22.80 17.98
N LEU A 78 -27.07 21.65 18.63
CA LEU A 78 -26.27 21.53 19.85
C LEU A 78 -24.79 21.87 19.58
N LEU A 79 -24.24 21.40 18.46
CA LEU A 79 -22.83 21.61 18.13
C LEU A 79 -22.48 23.09 17.94
N VAL A 80 -23.36 23.89 17.32
CA VAL A 80 -23.07 25.30 16.99
C VAL A 80 -23.61 26.30 18.03
N SER A 81 -24.31 25.83 19.06
CA SER A 81 -24.90 26.70 20.07
C SER A 81 -23.83 27.31 20.98
N GLY A 82 -23.87 28.63 21.17
CA GLY A 82 -22.94 29.36 22.03
C GLY A 82 -23.06 29.00 23.52
N ASP A 83 -24.24 28.57 23.94
CA ASP A 83 -24.54 28.23 25.35
C ASP A 83 -24.05 26.82 25.74
N THR A 84 -23.58 26.03 24.76
CA THR A 84 -23.11 24.67 25.00
C THR A 84 -21.66 24.66 25.46
N ILE A 85 -21.38 23.84 26.47
CA ILE A 85 -20.03 23.67 26.98
C ILE A 85 -19.15 22.89 25.99
N ASP A 86 -17.84 23.09 26.06
CA ASP A 86 -16.87 22.55 25.10
C ASP A 86 -16.84 21.02 25.05
N VAL A 87 -17.08 20.34 26.18
CA VAL A 87 -17.15 18.87 26.24
C VAL A 87 -18.36 18.34 25.46
N VAL A 88 -19.49 19.04 25.51
CA VAL A 88 -20.70 18.66 24.76
C VAL A 88 -20.47 18.89 23.27
N LYS A 89 -19.85 20.00 22.86
CA LYS A 89 -19.50 20.26 21.45
C LYS A 89 -18.60 19.17 20.87
N GLN A 90 -17.60 18.71 21.64
CA GLN A 90 -16.71 17.61 21.23
C GLN A 90 -17.50 16.32 20.94
N SER A 91 -18.33 15.91 21.88
CA SER A 91 -19.16 14.71 21.73
C SER A 91 -20.21 14.87 20.64
N ALA A 92 -20.81 16.05 20.49
CA ALA A 92 -21.80 16.34 19.45
C ALA A 92 -21.18 16.24 18.04
N ALA A 93 -19.96 16.77 17.84
CA ALA A 93 -19.26 16.68 16.56
C ALA A 93 -18.98 15.22 16.16
N LEU A 94 -18.47 14.41 17.09
CA LEU A 94 -18.17 12.99 16.85
C LEU A 94 -19.44 12.14 16.72
N CYS A 95 -20.49 12.48 17.46
CA CYS A 95 -21.79 11.84 17.34
C CYS A 95 -22.42 12.11 15.97
N LEU A 96 -22.40 13.37 15.51
CA LEU A 96 -22.85 13.71 14.16
C LEU A 96 -22.02 12.98 13.08
N LEU A 97 -20.70 12.90 13.26
CA LEU A 97 -19.83 12.12 12.38
C LEU A 97 -20.23 10.65 12.30
N ARG A 98 -20.59 10.03 13.43
CA ARG A 98 -21.10 8.65 13.45
C ARG A 98 -22.41 8.54 12.68
N LEU A 99 -23.37 9.42 12.95
CA LEU A 99 -24.68 9.39 12.27
C LEU A 99 -24.54 9.58 10.76
N LEU A 100 -23.64 10.45 10.31
CA LEU A 100 -23.31 10.66 8.89
C LEU A 100 -22.74 9.42 8.19
N ARG A 101 -22.06 8.54 8.95
CA ARG A 101 -21.55 7.26 8.45
C ARG A 101 -22.62 6.17 8.43
N THR A 102 -23.60 6.23 9.34
CA THR A 102 -24.76 5.32 9.34
C THR A 102 -25.75 5.67 8.24
N LEU A 103 -26.21 6.92 8.19
CA LEU A 103 -27.15 7.39 7.16
C LEU A 103 -26.55 8.60 6.42
N PRO A 104 -25.91 8.36 5.27
CA PRO A 104 -25.24 9.41 4.51
C PRO A 104 -26.12 10.58 4.07
N ASP A 105 -27.43 10.37 3.95
CA ASP A 105 -28.41 11.34 3.45
C ASP A 105 -28.72 12.46 4.46
N ILE A 106 -28.38 12.25 5.74
CA ILE A 106 -28.57 13.24 6.81
C ILE A 106 -27.41 14.25 6.78
N THR A 107 -27.25 14.96 5.67
CA THR A 107 -26.27 16.05 5.61
C THR A 107 -26.85 17.27 6.32
N PRO A 108 -26.11 17.91 7.25
CA PRO A 108 -26.60 19.11 7.91
C PRO A 108 -26.91 20.19 6.85
N SER A 109 -28.03 20.89 7.02
CA SER A 109 -28.43 22.00 6.15
C SER A 109 -27.31 23.03 6.03
N GLY A 110 -27.15 23.65 4.86
CA GLY A 110 -26.04 24.57 4.58
C GLY A 110 -25.92 25.79 5.51
N GLU A 111 -26.99 26.12 6.25
CA GLU A 111 -26.97 27.15 7.30
C GLU A 111 -25.94 26.85 8.41
N TRP A 112 -25.70 25.57 8.71
CA TRP A 112 -24.78 25.16 9.77
C TRP A 112 -23.33 25.07 9.29
N THR A 113 -23.10 24.94 7.99
CA THR A 113 -21.77 24.72 7.39
C THR A 113 -20.77 25.79 7.80
N SER A 114 -21.15 27.07 7.67
CA SER A 114 -20.29 28.21 8.06
C SER A 114 -19.90 28.19 9.54
N ARG A 115 -20.85 27.81 10.42
CA ARG A 115 -20.62 27.73 11.87
C ARG A 115 -19.76 26.53 12.24
N ILE A 116 -19.96 25.38 11.59
CA ILE A 116 -19.12 24.19 11.78
C ILE A 116 -17.68 24.49 11.36
N ILE A 117 -17.47 25.16 10.23
CA ILE A 117 -16.14 25.62 9.80
C ILE A 117 -15.53 26.59 10.82
N HIS A 118 -16.33 27.49 11.40
CA HIS A 118 -15.86 28.44 12.41
C HIS A 118 -15.40 27.75 13.71
N LEU A 119 -15.83 26.52 14.01
CA LEU A 119 -15.31 25.75 15.16
C LEU A 119 -13.80 25.48 15.06
N LEU A 120 -13.21 25.55 13.86
CA LEU A 120 -11.75 25.52 13.71
C LEU A 120 -11.07 26.69 14.43
N ASN A 121 -11.81 27.76 14.69
CA ASN A 121 -11.34 28.93 15.41
C ASN A 121 -11.61 28.92 16.92
N ASP A 122 -12.15 27.83 17.46
CA ASP A 122 -12.42 27.73 18.90
C ASP A 122 -11.11 27.86 19.73
N GLN A 123 -11.27 28.31 20.99
CA GLN A 123 -10.16 28.39 21.94
C GLN A 123 -9.79 27.00 22.46
N HIS A 124 -10.78 26.13 22.66
CA HIS A 124 -10.57 24.79 23.19
C HIS A 124 -10.11 23.82 22.09
N MET A 125 -8.84 23.41 22.13
CA MET A 125 -8.25 22.54 21.09
C MET A 125 -8.95 21.19 20.95
N GLY A 126 -9.60 20.68 22.00
CA GLY A 126 -10.45 19.48 21.91
C GLY A 126 -11.64 19.68 20.98
N VAL A 127 -12.28 20.86 20.99
CA VAL A 127 -13.41 21.18 20.10
C VAL A 127 -12.90 21.22 18.66
N VAL A 128 -11.78 21.89 18.42
CA VAL A 128 -11.11 21.91 17.10
C VAL A 128 -10.80 20.49 16.64
N THR A 129 -10.25 19.63 17.52
CA THR A 129 -9.88 18.25 17.20
C THR A 129 -11.07 17.38 16.79
N ALA A 130 -12.23 17.59 17.41
CA ALA A 130 -13.47 16.91 17.06
C ALA A 130 -14.09 17.48 15.77
N ALA A 131 -14.11 18.82 15.64
CA ALA A 131 -14.62 19.52 14.46
C ALA A 131 -13.84 19.17 13.20
N VAL A 132 -12.50 19.10 13.25
CA VAL A 132 -11.67 18.69 12.09
C VAL A 132 -12.06 17.29 11.61
N SER A 133 -12.31 16.34 12.51
CA SER A 133 -12.74 14.98 12.13
C SER A 133 -14.13 14.93 11.49
N LEU A 134 -15.04 15.79 11.94
CA LEU A 134 -16.35 15.95 11.31
C LEU A 134 -16.21 16.58 9.92
N ILE A 135 -15.45 17.67 9.81
CA ILE A 135 -15.21 18.38 8.54
C ILE A 135 -14.53 17.45 7.53
N ASP A 136 -13.52 16.66 7.92
CA ASP A 136 -12.86 15.70 7.02
C ASP A 136 -13.85 14.72 6.35
N ALA A 137 -14.88 14.28 7.07
CA ALA A 137 -15.90 13.40 6.50
C ALA A 137 -16.91 14.15 5.60
N LEU A 138 -17.23 15.40 5.94
CA LEU A 138 -18.14 16.24 5.16
C LEU A 138 -17.51 16.70 3.84
N VAL A 139 -16.23 17.07 3.87
CA VAL A 139 -15.45 17.51 2.69
C VAL A 139 -15.43 16.42 1.63
N LYS A 140 -15.29 15.14 2.01
CA LYS A 140 -15.31 14.01 1.07
C LYS A 140 -16.62 13.86 0.29
N LYS A 141 -17.73 14.41 0.80
CA LYS A 141 -19.02 14.46 0.11
C LYS A 141 -19.22 15.76 -0.67
N ASN A 142 -19.01 16.90 0.01
CA ASN A 142 -19.25 18.23 -0.54
C ASN A 142 -17.97 19.11 -0.39
N PRO A 143 -16.95 18.96 -1.25
CA PRO A 143 -15.71 19.73 -1.15
C PRO A 143 -15.93 21.25 -1.25
N ASP A 144 -16.79 21.69 -2.17
CA ASP A 144 -16.96 23.12 -2.47
C ASP A 144 -17.57 23.91 -1.31
N GLU A 145 -18.52 23.30 -0.59
CA GLU A 145 -19.23 23.95 0.52
C GLU A 145 -18.31 24.19 1.73
N TYR A 146 -17.34 23.29 1.92
CA TYR A 146 -16.42 23.32 3.05
C TYR A 146 -15.07 23.97 2.73
N LYS A 147 -14.87 24.51 1.51
CA LYS A 147 -13.59 25.12 1.06
C LYS A 147 -13.04 26.19 2.02
N GLY A 148 -13.93 26.90 2.73
CA GLY A 148 -13.56 27.88 3.76
C GLY A 148 -12.71 27.31 4.92
N CYS A 149 -12.69 25.98 5.12
CA CYS A 149 -11.89 25.34 6.16
C CYS A 149 -10.38 25.41 5.88
N VAL A 150 -9.96 25.51 4.62
CA VAL A 150 -8.53 25.46 4.23
C VAL A 150 -7.75 26.62 4.86
N SER A 151 -8.22 27.86 4.69
CA SER A 151 -7.54 29.05 5.25
C SER A 151 -7.45 29.00 6.78
N LEU A 152 -8.52 28.55 7.44
CA LEU A 152 -8.55 28.40 8.89
C LEU A 152 -7.63 27.28 9.38
N ALA A 153 -7.61 26.14 8.69
CA ALA A 153 -6.74 25.01 9.02
C ALA A 153 -5.26 25.38 8.89
N VAL A 154 -4.87 26.10 7.83
CA VAL A 154 -3.50 26.59 7.64
C VAL A 154 -3.13 27.60 8.73
N SER A 155 -4.01 28.56 9.03
CA SER A 155 -3.76 29.54 10.10
C SER A 155 -3.60 28.87 11.47
N ARG A 156 -4.42 27.86 11.77
CA ARG A 156 -4.35 27.09 13.01
C ARG A 156 -3.09 26.26 13.09
N LEU A 157 -2.75 25.54 12.02
CA LEU A 157 -1.52 24.77 11.94
C LEU A 157 -0.29 25.67 12.15
N SER A 158 -0.25 26.83 11.49
CA SER A 158 0.80 27.85 11.66
C SER A 158 1.00 28.23 13.12
N ARG A 159 -0.09 28.60 13.81
CA ARG A 159 -0.04 28.96 15.24
C ARG A 159 0.46 27.81 16.12
N ILE A 160 0.06 26.57 15.83
CA ILE A 160 0.50 25.38 16.59
C ILE A 160 1.98 25.11 16.38
N VAL A 161 2.46 25.16 15.12
CA VAL A 161 3.87 24.87 14.82
C VAL A 161 4.81 25.99 15.28
N THR A 162 4.34 27.23 15.42
CA THR A 162 5.13 28.33 15.99
C THR A 162 4.99 28.47 17.51
N ALA A 163 4.02 27.78 18.13
CA ALA A 163 3.76 27.90 19.55
C ALA A 163 4.97 27.48 20.40
N SER A 164 5.15 28.20 21.50
CA SER A 164 6.07 27.81 22.57
C SER A 164 5.43 26.75 23.46
N TYR A 165 6.24 26.01 24.21
CA TYR A 165 5.76 24.97 25.13
C TYR A 165 4.91 25.54 26.29
N THR A 166 4.98 26.85 26.53
CA THR A 166 4.19 27.57 27.53
C THR A 166 2.77 27.87 27.08
N ASP A 167 2.51 27.91 25.77
CA ASP A 167 1.28 28.46 25.21
C ASP A 167 0.15 27.43 25.19
N LEU A 168 0.50 26.14 25.12
CA LEU A 168 -0.43 25.02 24.91
C LEU A 168 -0.20 23.92 25.96
N GLN A 169 -0.14 24.27 27.25
CA GLN A 169 0.29 23.35 28.32
C GLN A 169 -0.53 22.05 28.35
N ASP A 170 -1.86 22.15 28.30
CA ASP A 170 -2.77 20.98 28.36
C ASP A 170 -2.67 20.06 27.12
N TYR A 171 -2.23 20.62 25.99
CA TYR A 171 -2.17 19.94 24.69
C TYR A 171 -0.75 19.67 24.21
N THR A 172 0.26 19.97 25.04
CA THR A 172 1.66 19.67 24.74
C THR A 172 1.99 18.26 25.23
N TYR A 173 2.26 17.38 24.28
CA TYR A 173 2.62 16.00 24.57
C TYR A 173 4.13 15.81 24.41
N TYR A 174 4.85 15.57 25.51
CA TYR A 174 6.31 15.37 25.51
C TYR A 174 7.07 16.44 24.71
N PHE A 175 6.82 17.72 25.00
CA PHE A 175 7.42 18.88 24.30
C PHE A 175 7.04 19.05 22.82
N VAL A 176 6.03 18.31 22.34
CA VAL A 176 5.45 18.49 21.00
C VAL A 176 4.08 19.16 21.14
N PRO A 177 3.86 20.34 20.55
CA PRO A 177 2.59 21.05 20.66
C PRO A 177 1.51 20.36 19.81
N ALA A 178 0.42 19.92 20.46
CA ALA A 178 -0.78 19.36 19.84
C ALA A 178 -0.52 18.43 18.62
N PRO A 179 0.23 17.32 18.79
CA PRO A 179 0.64 16.48 17.65
C PRO A 179 -0.54 15.87 16.89
N TRP A 180 -1.55 15.35 17.59
CA TRP A 180 -2.72 14.73 16.95
C TRP A 180 -3.59 15.74 16.20
N LEU A 181 -3.72 16.97 16.73
CA LEU A 181 -4.44 18.02 16.03
C LEU A 181 -3.68 18.45 14.76
N SER A 182 -2.36 18.58 14.86
CA SER A 182 -1.49 18.90 13.71
C SER A 182 -1.64 17.86 12.60
N MET A 183 -1.60 16.56 12.94
CA MET A 183 -1.85 15.48 11.97
C MET A 183 -3.24 15.57 11.33
N LYS A 184 -4.29 15.80 12.14
CA LYS A 184 -5.65 15.91 11.62
C LYS A 184 -5.82 17.12 10.68
N LEU A 185 -5.19 18.24 10.98
CA LEU A 185 -5.19 19.43 10.12
C LEU A 185 -4.46 19.15 8.81
N LEU A 186 -3.27 18.53 8.87
CA LEU A 186 -2.52 18.14 7.67
C LEU A 186 -3.32 17.17 6.79
N ARG A 187 -3.98 16.18 7.41
CA ARG A 187 -4.85 15.23 6.69
C ARG A 187 -6.07 15.90 6.08
N LEU A 188 -6.70 16.85 6.79
CA LEU A 188 -7.81 17.63 6.25
C LEU A 188 -7.38 18.38 4.97
N LEU A 189 -6.17 18.97 4.97
CA LEU A 189 -5.61 19.68 3.82
C LEU A 189 -5.34 18.76 2.62
N GLN A 190 -5.11 17.46 2.81
CA GLN A 190 -4.96 16.49 1.71
C GLN A 190 -6.26 16.23 0.94
N ASN A 191 -7.42 16.71 1.41
CA ASN A 191 -8.67 16.58 0.64
C ASN A 191 -8.84 17.69 -0.40
N TYR A 192 -7.92 18.66 -0.47
CA TYR A 192 -8.00 19.81 -1.36
C TYR A 192 -6.74 19.95 -2.21
N PRO A 193 -6.86 20.56 -3.41
CA PRO A 193 -5.69 21.04 -4.12
C PRO A 193 -5.02 22.18 -3.33
N PRO A 194 -3.77 22.52 -3.67
CA PRO A 194 -3.07 23.61 -3.00
C PRO A 194 -3.85 24.92 -3.02
N PRO A 195 -3.77 25.73 -1.94
CA PRO A 195 -4.59 26.93 -1.81
C PRO A 195 -4.42 27.87 -3.01
N ASP A 196 -5.53 28.34 -3.57
CA ASP A 196 -5.55 29.32 -4.68
C ASP A 196 -4.94 30.65 -4.25
N ASP A 197 -5.22 31.09 -3.01
CA ASP A 197 -4.70 32.32 -2.44
C ASP A 197 -3.18 32.21 -2.17
N PRO A 198 -2.34 33.04 -2.81
CA PRO A 198 -0.90 33.06 -2.58
C PRO A 198 -0.51 33.28 -1.12
N GLY A 199 -1.29 34.06 -0.36
CA GLY A 199 -1.01 34.34 1.05
C GLY A 199 -1.20 33.10 1.93
N VAL A 200 -2.25 32.31 1.68
CA VAL A 200 -2.49 31.04 2.38
C VAL A 200 -1.46 29.99 1.96
N ARG A 201 -1.11 29.94 0.66
CA ARG A 201 -0.09 29.02 0.14
C ARG A 201 1.29 29.30 0.74
N GLY A 202 1.73 30.55 0.76
CA GLY A 202 3.01 30.95 1.36
C GLY A 202 3.09 30.55 2.83
N ARG A 203 2.03 30.84 3.61
CA ARG A 203 1.96 30.45 5.02
C ARG A 203 2.02 28.93 5.20
N LEU A 204 1.36 28.15 4.34
CA LEU A 204 1.40 26.69 4.40
C LEU A 204 2.82 26.17 4.12
N ASN A 205 3.50 26.72 3.12
CA ASN A 205 4.89 26.36 2.81
C ASN A 205 5.82 26.67 4.00
N GLU A 206 5.73 27.87 4.58
CA GLU A 206 6.49 28.23 5.80
C GLU A 206 6.22 27.27 6.97
N CYS A 207 4.97 26.81 7.13
CA CYS A 207 4.62 25.81 8.15
C CYS A 207 5.31 24.48 7.89
N LEU A 208 5.28 24.00 6.64
CA LEU A 208 5.91 22.74 6.24
C LEU A 208 7.44 22.81 6.41
N GLU A 209 8.05 23.93 6.02
CA GLU A 209 9.48 24.18 6.27
C GLU A 209 9.81 24.17 7.75
N THR A 210 8.97 24.79 8.58
CA THR A 210 9.16 24.80 10.03
C THR A 210 9.07 23.40 10.62
N ILE A 211 8.13 22.56 10.15
CA ILE A 211 8.03 21.16 10.57
C ILE A 211 9.29 20.38 10.18
N LEU A 212 9.80 20.55 8.96
CA LEU A 212 11.04 19.93 8.49
C LEU A 212 12.26 20.42 9.29
N ASN A 213 12.36 21.70 9.62
CA ASN A 213 13.43 22.26 10.45
C ASN A 213 13.43 21.62 11.86
N LYS A 214 12.25 21.52 12.49
CA LYS A 214 12.10 20.90 13.81
C LYS A 214 12.42 19.40 13.81
N ALA A 215 12.31 18.73 12.67
CA ALA A 215 12.74 17.33 12.54
C ALA A 215 14.27 17.19 12.70
N GLN A 216 15.03 18.12 12.12
CA GLN A 216 16.49 18.16 12.14
C GLN A 216 17.08 18.67 13.45
N GLU A 217 16.30 19.44 14.22
CA GLU A 217 16.70 19.87 15.56
C GLU A 217 16.98 18.69 16.50
N PRO A 218 17.99 18.80 17.38
CA PRO A 218 18.29 17.76 18.36
C PRO A 218 17.07 17.51 19.27
N PRO A 219 16.80 16.24 19.63
CA PRO A 219 15.63 15.89 20.41
C PRO A 219 15.69 16.55 21.80
N LYS A 220 14.60 17.22 22.19
CA LYS A 220 14.48 17.87 23.50
C LYS A 220 14.32 16.86 24.63
N SER A 221 13.94 15.63 24.30
CA SER A 221 13.84 14.50 25.23
C SER A 221 14.34 13.21 24.60
N LYS A 222 15.03 12.39 25.39
CA LYS A 222 15.46 11.04 24.99
C LYS A 222 14.33 10.00 25.02
N LYS A 223 13.14 10.37 25.51
CA LYS A 223 12.00 9.46 25.61
C LYS A 223 11.42 9.18 24.22
N VAL A 224 11.18 7.92 23.90
CA VAL A 224 10.66 7.48 22.58
C VAL A 224 9.34 8.16 22.22
N GLN A 225 8.50 8.49 23.21
CA GLN A 225 7.22 9.18 23.00
C GLN A 225 7.39 10.57 22.35
N HIS A 226 8.48 11.29 22.69
CA HIS A 226 8.81 12.57 22.05
C HIS A 226 9.13 12.38 20.57
N SER A 227 10.01 11.42 20.27
CA SER A 227 10.40 11.09 18.88
C SER A 227 9.18 10.67 18.06
N ASN A 228 8.37 9.74 18.56
CA ASN A 228 7.19 9.23 17.87
C ASN A 228 6.16 10.34 17.60
N ALA A 229 5.87 11.20 18.59
CA ALA A 229 4.91 12.29 18.40
C ALA A 229 5.42 13.33 17.39
N LYS A 230 6.72 13.66 17.42
CA LYS A 230 7.35 14.58 16.46
C LYS A 230 7.32 14.00 15.05
N ASN A 231 7.72 12.73 14.90
CA ASN A 231 7.80 12.05 13.62
C ASN A 231 6.41 11.80 13.02
N ALA A 232 5.37 11.56 13.83
CA ALA A 232 4.01 11.42 13.34
C ALA A 232 3.50 12.68 12.61
N VAL A 233 3.80 13.88 13.15
CA VAL A 233 3.49 15.15 12.47
C VAL A 233 4.33 15.31 11.21
N LEU A 234 5.61 14.94 11.25
CA LEU A 234 6.52 15.00 10.10
C LEU A 234 6.07 14.10 8.95
N PHE A 235 5.72 12.84 9.21
CA PHE A 235 5.26 11.91 8.17
C PHE A 235 3.95 12.37 7.53
N GLU A 236 3.01 12.93 8.31
CA GLU A 236 1.78 13.48 7.74
C GLU A 236 2.06 14.76 6.92
N ALA A 237 3.05 15.57 7.30
CA ALA A 237 3.49 16.73 6.53
C ALA A 237 4.16 16.31 5.21
N ILE A 238 5.02 15.28 5.24
CA ILE A 238 5.62 14.69 4.04
C ILE A 238 4.53 14.12 3.13
N SER A 239 3.53 13.43 3.69
CA SER A 239 2.39 12.90 2.94
C SER A 239 1.60 14.02 2.24
N LEU A 240 1.41 15.16 2.90
CA LEU A 240 0.79 16.34 2.30
C LEU A 240 1.65 16.92 1.16
N ILE A 241 2.97 17.04 1.35
CA ILE A 241 3.91 17.49 0.30
C ILE A 241 3.82 16.58 -0.94
N ILE A 242 3.84 15.25 -0.75
CA ILE A 242 3.71 14.28 -1.84
C ILE A 242 2.34 14.39 -2.52
N HIS A 243 1.26 14.52 -1.74
CA HIS A 243 -0.09 14.63 -2.28
C HIS A 243 -0.25 15.87 -3.16
N MET A 244 0.27 17.01 -2.72
CA MET A 244 0.21 18.25 -3.46
C MET A 244 0.98 18.20 -4.80
N ASP A 245 2.09 17.45 -4.84
CA ASP A 245 2.89 17.27 -6.05
C ASP A 245 2.14 16.43 -7.10
N ARG A 246 1.45 15.37 -6.66
CA ARG A 246 0.60 14.54 -7.54
C ARG A 246 -0.53 15.32 -8.21
N LEU A 247 -1.00 16.39 -7.57
CA LEU A 247 -2.04 17.27 -8.13
C LEU A 247 -1.48 18.27 -9.16
N GLY A 248 -0.18 18.17 -9.50
CA GLY A 248 0.47 19.03 -10.50
C GLY A 248 0.65 20.48 -10.04
N ALA A 249 0.54 20.72 -8.73
CA ALA A 249 0.69 22.05 -8.18
C ALA A 249 2.17 22.41 -8.03
N VAL A 250 2.48 23.67 -8.31
CA VAL A 250 3.83 24.24 -8.10
C VAL A 250 4.09 24.36 -6.59
N ILE A 251 4.51 23.27 -5.98
CA ILE A 251 5.25 23.31 -4.71
C ILE A 251 6.67 23.73 -5.07
N GLU A 252 7.35 24.43 -4.16
CA GLU A 252 8.79 24.59 -4.27
C GLU A 252 9.45 23.20 -4.31
N PRO A 253 10.17 22.84 -5.39
CA PRO A 253 10.84 21.54 -5.50
C PRO A 253 11.79 21.25 -4.31
N ASN A 254 12.25 22.32 -3.64
CA ASN A 254 13.02 22.27 -2.41
C ASN A 254 12.34 21.44 -1.31
N LEU A 255 11.02 21.53 -1.13
CA LEU A 255 10.30 20.78 -0.09
C LEU A 255 10.34 19.27 -0.35
N LEU A 256 10.18 18.83 -1.60
CA LEU A 256 10.26 17.42 -1.99
C LEU A 256 11.66 16.86 -1.76
N VAL A 257 12.70 17.61 -2.17
CA VAL A 257 14.10 17.20 -1.97
C VAL A 257 14.43 17.12 -0.48
N ARG A 258 14.00 18.10 0.32
CA ARG A 258 14.19 18.08 1.77
C ARG A 258 13.46 16.92 2.45
N ALA A 259 12.23 16.64 2.04
CA ALA A 259 11.48 15.47 2.51
C ALA A 259 12.22 14.17 2.17
N CYS A 260 12.68 14.00 0.93
CA CYS A 260 13.45 12.84 0.50
C CYS A 260 14.73 12.66 1.33
N ASN A 261 15.52 13.72 1.51
CA ASN A 261 16.74 13.67 2.33
C ASN A 261 16.43 13.31 3.79
N GLN A 262 15.33 13.81 4.35
CA GLN A 262 14.92 13.50 5.72
C GLN A 262 14.49 12.02 5.85
N LEU A 263 13.77 11.48 4.88
CA LEU A 263 13.45 10.06 4.84
C LEU A 263 14.71 9.21 4.68
N GLY A 264 15.70 9.66 3.89
CA GLY A 264 16.96 8.96 3.67
C GLY A 264 17.74 8.78 4.97
N GLN A 265 17.72 9.77 5.85
CA GLN A 265 18.27 9.66 7.21
C GLN A 265 17.52 8.62 8.06
N PHE A 266 16.19 8.50 7.90
CA PHE A 266 15.39 7.51 8.64
C PHE A 266 15.65 6.07 8.21
N LEU A 267 16.08 5.82 6.96
CA LEU A 267 16.46 4.48 6.50
C LEU A 267 17.64 3.89 7.28
N GLN A 268 18.53 4.74 7.80
CA GLN A 268 19.69 4.33 8.60
C GLN A 268 19.43 4.42 10.10
N HIS A 269 18.19 4.73 10.51
CA HIS A 269 17.84 4.89 11.91
C HIS A 269 17.79 3.53 12.64
N ARG A 270 18.12 3.53 13.94
CA ARG A 270 18.12 2.30 14.75
C ARG A 270 16.73 1.70 14.97
N GLU A 271 15.69 2.49 14.80
CA GLU A 271 14.30 2.08 15.02
C GLU A 271 13.70 1.49 13.75
N THR A 272 13.29 0.22 13.80
CA THR A 272 12.65 -0.50 12.69
C THR A 272 11.38 0.21 12.20
N ASN A 273 10.57 0.77 13.11
CA ASN A 273 9.35 1.48 12.73
C ASN A 273 9.62 2.71 11.84
N LEU A 274 10.70 3.46 12.10
CA LEU A 274 11.05 4.62 11.28
C LEU A 274 11.60 4.20 9.92
N ARG A 275 12.38 3.11 9.87
CA ARG A 275 12.85 2.53 8.61
C ARG A 275 11.69 2.06 7.74
N TYR A 276 10.72 1.37 8.33
CA TYR A 276 9.48 0.94 7.66
C TYR A 276 8.71 2.12 7.05
N LEU A 277 8.37 3.12 7.87
CA LEU A 277 7.59 4.29 7.42
C LEU A 277 8.36 5.13 6.38
N ALA A 278 9.69 5.17 6.48
CA ALA A 278 10.53 5.85 5.51
C ALA A 278 10.51 5.18 4.14
N LEU A 279 10.62 3.84 4.10
CA LEU A 279 10.51 3.07 2.85
C LEU A 279 9.12 3.26 2.21
N GLU A 280 8.06 3.19 3.01
CA GLU A 280 6.68 3.39 2.53
C GLU A 280 6.48 4.80 1.95
N SER A 281 6.93 5.84 2.66
CA SER A 281 6.81 7.23 2.19
C SER A 281 7.69 7.51 0.97
N MET A 282 8.89 6.94 0.90
CA MET A 282 9.76 7.06 -0.27
C MET A 282 9.17 6.38 -1.50
N CYS A 283 8.45 5.27 -1.34
CA CYS A 283 7.79 4.61 -2.47
C CYS A 283 6.77 5.55 -3.13
N LEU A 284 6.09 6.37 -2.34
CA LEU A 284 5.16 7.38 -2.83
C LEU A 284 5.85 8.58 -3.49
N LEU A 285 7.09 8.90 -3.10
CA LEU A 285 7.94 9.91 -3.76
C LEU A 285 8.54 9.39 -5.07
N ALA A 286 8.91 8.11 -5.14
CA ALA A 286 9.52 7.54 -6.34
C ALA A 286 8.64 7.67 -7.60
N THR A 287 7.32 7.77 -7.43
CA THR A 287 6.35 7.99 -8.52
C THR A 287 6.32 9.42 -9.06
N SER A 288 6.99 10.37 -8.39
CA SER A 288 7.04 11.80 -8.77
C SER A 288 8.27 12.10 -9.61
N GLU A 289 8.07 12.79 -10.75
CA GLU A 289 9.15 13.14 -11.68
C GLU A 289 10.22 14.06 -11.05
N PHE A 290 9.82 15.02 -10.20
CA PHE A 290 10.74 15.98 -9.59
C PHE A 290 11.62 15.39 -8.50
N SER A 291 11.15 14.34 -7.83
CA SER A 291 11.86 13.73 -6.70
C SER A 291 12.51 12.39 -7.03
N HIS A 292 12.24 11.83 -8.21
CA HIS A 292 12.79 10.55 -8.65
C HIS A 292 14.33 10.49 -8.55
N GLU A 293 15.02 11.53 -9.05
CA GLU A 293 16.48 11.63 -8.97
C GLU A 293 17.01 11.78 -7.53
N ALA A 294 16.24 12.39 -6.63
CA ALA A 294 16.60 12.47 -5.22
C ALA A 294 16.46 11.11 -4.51
N VAL A 295 15.42 10.35 -4.85
CA VAL A 295 15.19 9.00 -4.29
C VAL A 295 16.30 8.04 -4.72
N LYS A 296 16.74 8.09 -5.98
CA LYS A 296 17.83 7.24 -6.51
C LYS A 296 19.15 7.39 -5.74
N LYS A 297 19.46 8.57 -5.20
CA LYS A 297 20.67 8.78 -4.38
C LYS A 297 20.72 7.89 -3.15
N HIS A 298 19.58 7.36 -2.72
CA HIS A 298 19.47 6.46 -1.57
C HIS A 298 19.39 4.97 -1.97
N GLN A 299 19.52 4.61 -3.26
CA GLN A 299 19.43 3.23 -3.76
C GLN A 299 20.33 2.27 -2.97
N GLU A 300 21.61 2.61 -2.79
CA GLU A 300 22.55 1.78 -2.03
C GLU A 300 22.11 1.55 -0.57
N THR A 301 21.51 2.57 0.05
CA THR A 301 20.96 2.46 1.42
C THR A 301 19.75 1.52 1.44
N VAL A 302 18.90 1.55 0.41
CA VAL A 302 17.73 0.65 0.29
C VAL A 302 18.16 -0.79 0.01
N VAL A 303 19.15 -1.01 -0.86
CA VAL A 303 19.74 -2.35 -1.10
C VAL A 303 20.36 -2.90 0.19
N ASN A 304 21.07 -2.06 0.95
CA ASN A 304 21.60 -2.46 2.25
C ASN A 304 20.50 -2.78 3.27
N ALA A 305 19.37 -2.05 3.25
CA ALA A 305 18.22 -2.37 4.07
C ALA A 305 17.61 -3.73 3.70
N LEU A 306 17.48 -4.05 2.41
CA LEU A 306 17.01 -5.35 1.95
C LEU A 306 17.86 -6.52 2.47
N LYS A 307 19.19 -6.35 2.45
CA LYS A 307 20.15 -7.38 2.88
C LYS A 307 20.26 -7.55 4.40
N THR A 308 20.21 -6.45 5.15
CA THR A 308 20.56 -6.45 6.58
C THR A 308 19.36 -6.53 7.52
N GLU A 309 18.16 -6.21 7.04
CA GLU A 309 16.96 -6.19 7.88
C GLU A 309 16.49 -7.58 8.27
N ARG A 310 16.10 -7.72 9.54
CA ARG A 310 15.55 -8.98 10.05
C ARG A 310 14.07 -9.11 9.78
N ASP A 311 13.36 -7.99 9.77
CA ASP A 311 11.91 -7.96 9.60
C ASP A 311 11.51 -8.16 8.13
N VAL A 312 10.62 -9.12 7.89
CA VAL A 312 10.13 -9.50 6.56
C VAL A 312 9.33 -8.36 5.91
N SER A 313 8.53 -7.64 6.70
CA SER A 313 7.70 -6.53 6.19
C SER A 313 8.55 -5.33 5.76
N VAL A 314 9.66 -5.06 6.45
CA VAL A 314 10.62 -4.02 6.05
C VAL A 314 11.33 -4.41 4.75
N ARG A 315 11.73 -5.69 4.62
CA ARG A 315 12.34 -6.23 3.39
C ARG A 315 11.37 -6.14 2.20
N GLN A 316 10.09 -6.46 2.39
CA GLN A 316 9.04 -6.26 1.37
C GLN A 316 8.94 -4.79 0.94
N ARG A 317 8.90 -3.84 1.88
CA ARG A 317 8.87 -2.41 1.55
C ARG A 317 10.14 -1.93 0.83
N ALA A 318 11.30 -2.52 1.12
CA ALA A 318 12.53 -2.22 0.38
C ALA A 318 12.43 -2.71 -1.07
N VAL A 319 11.90 -3.91 -1.32
CA VAL A 319 11.62 -4.41 -2.67
C VAL A 319 10.62 -3.53 -3.41
N ASP A 320 9.52 -3.12 -2.76
CA ASP A 320 8.53 -2.18 -3.33
C ASP A 320 9.20 -0.89 -3.80
N LEU A 321 10.06 -0.32 -2.97
CA LEU A 321 10.75 0.92 -3.25
C LEU A 321 11.78 0.75 -4.39
N LEU A 322 12.56 -0.33 -4.40
CA LEU A 322 13.48 -0.65 -5.50
C LEU A 322 12.73 -0.81 -6.82
N TYR A 323 11.58 -1.49 -6.80
CA TYR A 323 10.72 -1.62 -7.98
C TYR A 323 10.20 -0.25 -8.46
N ALA A 324 9.77 0.62 -7.54
CA ALA A 324 9.23 1.94 -7.87
C ALA A 324 10.30 2.93 -8.38
N MET A 325 11.54 2.86 -7.89
CA MET A 325 12.63 3.74 -8.33
C MET A 325 13.41 3.21 -9.55
N CYS A 326 13.06 2.03 -10.04
CA CYS A 326 13.75 1.39 -11.15
C CYS A 326 13.43 2.11 -12.47
N ASP A 327 14.48 2.41 -13.22
CA ASP A 327 14.44 2.96 -14.55
C ASP A 327 15.48 2.30 -15.47
N LYS A 328 15.64 2.80 -16.69
CA LYS A 328 16.60 2.25 -17.65
C LYS A 328 18.08 2.35 -17.22
N SER A 329 18.41 3.24 -16.27
CA SER A 329 19.80 3.49 -15.86
C SER A 329 20.26 2.52 -14.77
N ASN A 330 19.35 2.06 -13.91
CA ASN A 330 19.65 1.23 -12.74
C ASN A 330 19.03 -0.17 -12.78
N ALA A 331 18.26 -0.53 -13.82
CA ALA A 331 17.56 -1.81 -13.90
C ALA A 331 18.48 -3.03 -13.73
N GLU A 332 19.64 -3.04 -14.37
CA GLU A 332 20.57 -4.18 -14.28
C GLU A 332 21.08 -4.41 -12.85
N GLU A 333 21.42 -3.34 -12.14
CA GLU A 333 21.89 -3.38 -10.75
C GLU A 333 20.78 -3.83 -9.80
N ILE A 334 19.58 -3.23 -9.93
CA ILE A 334 18.43 -3.57 -9.08
C ILE A 334 18.01 -5.03 -9.26
N VAL A 335 17.92 -5.49 -10.51
CA VAL A 335 17.54 -6.88 -10.82
C VAL A 335 18.58 -7.86 -10.29
N ALA A 336 19.88 -7.56 -10.43
CA ALA A 336 20.94 -8.40 -9.88
C ALA A 336 20.83 -8.54 -8.35
N GLU A 337 20.55 -7.44 -7.65
CA GLU A 337 20.38 -7.44 -6.20
C GLU A 337 19.10 -8.15 -5.74
N MET A 338 17.99 -8.00 -6.49
CA MET A 338 16.76 -8.75 -6.23
C MET A 338 16.94 -10.25 -6.43
N LEU A 339 17.66 -10.67 -7.48
CA LEU A 339 17.99 -12.08 -7.72
C LEU A 339 18.88 -12.66 -6.62
N ALA A 340 19.89 -11.91 -6.17
CA ALA A 340 20.77 -12.32 -5.08
C ALA A 340 20.00 -12.49 -3.76
N TYR A 341 19.06 -11.59 -3.45
CA TYR A 341 18.21 -11.73 -2.28
C TYR A 341 17.23 -12.91 -2.40
N LEU A 342 16.70 -13.18 -3.60
CA LEU A 342 15.72 -14.25 -3.84
C LEU A 342 16.23 -15.64 -3.42
N GLU A 343 17.54 -15.91 -3.52
CA GLU A 343 18.15 -17.17 -3.08
C GLU A 343 17.94 -17.44 -1.57
N THR A 344 17.90 -16.38 -0.77
CA THR A 344 17.76 -16.45 0.70
C THR A 344 16.40 -15.97 1.20
N ALA A 345 15.53 -15.52 0.30
CA ALA A 345 14.24 -14.93 0.64
C ALA A 345 13.27 -15.97 1.22
N ASP A 346 12.44 -15.51 2.15
CA ASP A 346 11.34 -16.27 2.75
C ASP A 346 10.28 -16.62 1.70
N TYR A 347 9.68 -17.82 1.78
CA TYR A 347 8.73 -18.33 0.79
C TYR A 347 7.53 -17.40 0.52
N SER A 348 7.09 -16.64 1.52
CA SER A 348 5.96 -15.71 1.40
C SER A 348 6.22 -14.51 0.50
N ILE A 349 7.48 -14.16 0.22
CA ILE A 349 7.85 -12.99 -0.61
C ILE A 349 8.28 -13.40 -2.03
N ARG A 350 8.65 -14.67 -2.23
CA ARG A 350 9.26 -15.15 -3.48
C ARG A 350 8.36 -14.94 -4.69
N GLU A 351 7.08 -15.28 -4.60
CA GLU A 351 6.14 -15.14 -5.72
C GLU A 351 6.03 -13.69 -6.22
N GLU A 352 5.81 -12.75 -5.29
CA GLU A 352 5.71 -11.34 -5.62
C GLU A 352 7.02 -10.77 -6.19
N MET A 353 8.17 -11.20 -5.65
CA MET A 353 9.48 -10.82 -6.17
C MET A 353 9.76 -11.35 -7.57
N VAL A 354 9.42 -12.62 -7.82
CA VAL A 354 9.58 -13.25 -9.13
C VAL A 354 8.81 -12.46 -10.18
N LEU A 355 7.55 -12.10 -9.89
CA LEU A 355 6.74 -11.29 -10.78
C LEU A 355 7.36 -9.90 -11.02
N LYS A 356 7.80 -9.21 -9.96
CA LYS A 356 8.44 -7.88 -10.08
C LYS A 356 9.72 -7.92 -10.89
N VAL A 357 10.60 -8.90 -10.66
CA VAL A 357 11.84 -9.07 -11.42
C VAL A 357 11.53 -9.33 -12.89
N ALA A 358 10.56 -10.18 -13.20
CA ALA A 358 10.15 -10.44 -14.58
C ALA A 358 9.63 -9.18 -15.29
N ILE A 359 8.79 -8.38 -14.61
CA ILE A 359 8.26 -7.11 -15.14
C ILE A 359 9.40 -6.10 -15.39
N LEU A 360 10.31 -5.93 -14.44
CA LEU A 360 11.44 -5.00 -14.58
C LEU A 360 12.36 -5.40 -15.73
N ALA A 361 12.67 -6.69 -15.83
CA ALA A 361 13.50 -7.23 -16.89
C ALA A 361 12.88 -6.97 -18.27
N GLU A 362 11.59 -7.27 -18.44
CA GLU A 362 10.91 -7.02 -19.73
C GLU A 362 10.82 -5.52 -20.07
N LYS A 363 10.46 -4.69 -19.09
CA LYS A 363 10.20 -3.27 -19.30
C LYS A 363 11.47 -2.47 -19.63
N TYR A 364 12.60 -2.82 -19.00
CA TYR A 364 13.84 -2.05 -19.09
C TYR A 364 14.95 -2.76 -19.88
N ALA A 365 14.71 -3.94 -20.46
CA ALA A 365 15.65 -4.61 -21.34
C ALA A 365 16.05 -3.71 -22.53
N SER A 366 17.33 -3.34 -22.55
CA SER A 366 17.99 -2.75 -23.71
C SER A 366 18.61 -3.83 -24.59
N ASP A 367 19.23 -4.83 -23.93
CA ASP A 367 19.74 -6.06 -24.52
C ASP A 367 18.84 -7.23 -24.11
N TYR A 368 18.35 -7.99 -25.10
CA TYR A 368 17.48 -9.14 -24.85
C TYR A 368 18.27 -10.40 -24.46
N THR A 369 19.59 -10.42 -24.65
CA THR A 369 20.44 -11.48 -24.08
C THR A 369 20.43 -11.39 -22.55
N TRP A 370 20.55 -10.19 -22.00
CA TRP A 370 20.38 -9.92 -20.57
C TRP A 370 18.99 -10.34 -20.06
N TYR A 371 17.93 -10.05 -20.80
CA TYR A 371 16.58 -10.49 -20.44
C TYR A 371 16.49 -12.02 -20.34
N VAL A 372 17.03 -12.74 -21.32
CA VAL A 372 17.06 -14.22 -21.31
C VAL A 372 17.83 -14.72 -20.09
N ASP A 373 19.00 -14.15 -19.78
CA ASP A 373 19.80 -14.53 -18.62
C ASP A 373 19.05 -14.32 -17.29
N VAL A 374 18.36 -13.19 -17.15
CA VAL A 374 17.57 -12.88 -15.96
C VAL A 374 16.44 -13.90 -15.76
N ILE A 375 15.65 -14.17 -16.80
CA ILE A 375 14.52 -15.10 -16.69
C ILE A 375 14.98 -16.53 -16.45
N LEU A 376 16.05 -16.98 -17.12
CA LEU A 376 16.59 -18.32 -16.90
C LEU A 376 17.16 -18.47 -15.48
N ASN A 377 17.83 -17.44 -14.95
CA ASN A 377 18.26 -17.44 -13.55
C ASN A 377 17.06 -17.43 -12.58
N LEU A 378 15.99 -16.73 -12.91
CA LEU A 378 14.77 -16.70 -12.12
C LEU A 378 14.12 -18.08 -12.02
N ILE A 379 14.03 -18.80 -13.14
CA ILE A 379 13.54 -20.19 -13.18
C ILE A 379 14.49 -21.14 -12.43
N ARG A 380 15.81 -20.92 -12.51
CA ARG A 380 16.80 -21.72 -11.79
C ARG A 380 16.69 -21.57 -10.27
N ILE A 381 16.47 -20.36 -9.78
CA ILE A 381 16.47 -20.04 -8.34
C ILE A 381 15.10 -20.32 -7.70
N ALA A 382 14.01 -19.91 -8.34
CA ALA A 382 12.67 -19.88 -7.77
C ALA A 382 11.62 -20.47 -8.71
N GLY A 383 11.97 -21.52 -9.46
CA GLY A 383 11.13 -22.12 -10.48
C GLY A 383 9.70 -22.48 -10.04
N ASP A 384 9.51 -22.90 -8.78
CA ASP A 384 8.19 -23.26 -8.22
C ASP A 384 7.23 -22.06 -8.16
N TYR A 385 7.76 -20.84 -8.08
CA TYR A 385 7.02 -19.58 -7.97
C TYR A 385 6.90 -18.83 -9.29
N VAL A 386 7.47 -19.37 -10.37
CA VAL A 386 7.36 -18.79 -11.71
C VAL A 386 6.02 -19.18 -12.30
N SER A 387 5.15 -18.19 -12.51
CA SER A 387 3.84 -18.39 -13.15
C SER A 387 3.99 -18.76 -14.63
N GLU A 388 2.95 -19.37 -15.20
CA GLU A 388 2.97 -19.76 -16.61
C GLU A 388 3.15 -18.58 -17.56
N GLU A 389 2.59 -17.43 -17.20
CA GLU A 389 2.71 -16.20 -17.98
C GLU A 389 4.18 -15.79 -18.20
N VAL A 390 5.04 -15.95 -17.19
CA VAL A 390 6.45 -15.55 -17.28
C VAL A 390 7.22 -16.43 -18.26
N TRP A 391 7.05 -17.75 -18.18
CA TRP A 391 7.81 -18.66 -19.05
C TRP A 391 7.21 -18.79 -20.46
N TYR A 392 5.90 -18.55 -20.65
CA TYR A 392 5.34 -18.32 -21.98
C TYR A 392 5.91 -17.05 -22.62
N ARG A 393 6.09 -15.99 -21.82
CA ARG A 393 6.57 -14.70 -22.33
C ARG A 393 7.99 -14.75 -22.85
N VAL A 394 8.91 -15.45 -22.16
CA VAL A 394 10.29 -15.62 -22.65
C VAL A 394 10.34 -16.37 -23.97
N ILE A 395 9.52 -17.42 -24.14
CA ILE A 395 9.42 -18.16 -25.41
C ILE A 395 8.95 -17.22 -26.53
N GLN A 396 7.89 -16.43 -26.30
CA GLN A 396 7.38 -15.47 -27.28
C GLN A 396 8.44 -14.44 -27.69
N ILE A 397 9.20 -13.91 -26.73
CA ILE A 397 10.25 -12.93 -26.99
C ILE A 397 11.38 -13.54 -27.83
N VAL A 398 11.82 -14.76 -27.51
CA VAL A 398 12.88 -15.46 -28.25
C VAL A 398 12.43 -15.82 -29.68
N ILE A 399 11.18 -16.25 -29.88
CA ILE A 399 10.65 -16.52 -31.23
C ILE A 399 10.64 -15.25 -32.09
N ASN A 400 10.19 -14.14 -31.52
CA ASN A 400 10.04 -12.89 -32.26
C ASN A 400 11.37 -12.18 -32.56
N ARG A 401 12.48 -12.62 -31.96
CA ARG A 401 13.78 -11.93 -32.00
C ARG A 401 14.89 -12.87 -32.42
N GLU A 402 15.23 -12.83 -33.71
CA GLU A 402 16.25 -13.70 -34.32
C GLU A 402 17.65 -13.52 -33.73
N ASP A 403 17.96 -12.32 -33.25
CA ASP A 403 19.26 -11.94 -32.67
C ASP A 403 19.60 -12.70 -31.38
N VAL A 404 18.59 -13.14 -30.62
CA VAL A 404 18.80 -13.86 -29.34
C VAL A 404 18.58 -15.36 -29.42
N GLN A 405 18.04 -15.90 -30.52
CA GLN A 405 17.69 -17.32 -30.66
C GLN A 405 18.89 -18.25 -30.44
N GLY A 406 20.02 -17.98 -31.11
CA GLY A 406 21.23 -18.79 -30.98
C GLY A 406 21.82 -18.73 -29.57
N TYR A 407 21.78 -17.55 -28.94
CA TYR A 407 22.23 -17.36 -27.56
C TYR A 407 21.34 -18.13 -26.59
N ALA A 408 20.01 -17.95 -26.67
CA ALA A 408 19.04 -18.63 -25.82
C ALA A 408 19.15 -20.16 -25.94
N ALA A 409 19.30 -20.70 -27.15
CA ALA A 409 19.50 -22.13 -27.36
C ALA A 409 20.75 -22.65 -26.65
N LYS A 410 21.87 -21.91 -26.73
CA LYS A 410 23.11 -22.27 -26.05
C LYS A 410 22.98 -22.19 -24.53
N THR A 411 22.49 -21.08 -23.99
CA THR A 411 22.38 -20.85 -22.54
C THR A 411 21.46 -21.87 -21.88
N VAL A 412 20.33 -22.20 -22.53
CA VAL A 412 19.41 -23.19 -22.01
C VAL A 412 19.97 -24.61 -22.12
N PHE A 413 20.71 -24.92 -23.18
CA PHE A 413 21.43 -26.19 -23.29
C PHE A 413 22.45 -26.37 -22.15
N GLU A 414 23.23 -25.33 -21.84
CA GLU A 414 24.18 -25.34 -20.72
C GLU A 414 23.45 -25.46 -19.37
N ALA A 415 22.34 -24.77 -19.19
CA ALA A 415 21.52 -24.87 -17.97
C ALA A 415 20.99 -26.29 -17.73
N LEU A 416 20.56 -26.99 -18.79
CA LEU A 416 20.07 -28.38 -18.70
C LEU A 416 21.15 -29.41 -18.35
N GLN A 417 22.44 -29.09 -18.53
CA GLN A 417 23.52 -30.01 -18.14
C GLN A 417 23.63 -30.15 -16.62
N ALA A 418 23.07 -29.20 -15.86
CA ALA A 418 23.04 -29.28 -14.42
C ALA A 418 22.20 -30.49 -13.95
N PRO A 419 22.68 -31.28 -12.97
CA PRO A 419 21.98 -32.48 -12.51
C PRO A 419 20.65 -32.19 -11.80
N ALA A 420 20.45 -30.96 -11.32
CA ALA A 420 19.21 -30.49 -10.71
C ALA A 420 18.64 -29.35 -11.55
N CYS A 421 17.63 -29.67 -12.37
CA CYS A 421 16.89 -28.70 -13.18
C CYS A 421 15.43 -28.68 -12.76
N HIS A 422 14.86 -27.48 -12.65
CA HIS A 422 13.45 -27.30 -12.34
C HIS A 422 12.55 -27.64 -13.54
N GLU A 423 11.32 -28.11 -13.31
CA GLU A 423 10.38 -28.50 -14.37
C GLU A 423 10.14 -27.40 -15.41
N ASN A 424 9.93 -26.16 -14.96
CA ASN A 424 9.76 -25.00 -15.84
C ASN A 424 10.98 -24.74 -16.73
N MET A 425 12.21 -25.05 -16.26
CA MET A 425 13.41 -24.96 -17.10
C MET A 425 13.36 -26.00 -18.23
N VAL A 426 12.92 -27.22 -17.93
CA VAL A 426 12.77 -28.29 -18.92
C VAL A 426 11.73 -27.93 -19.97
N LYS A 427 10.61 -27.33 -19.59
CA LYS A 427 9.57 -26.86 -20.52
C LYS A 427 10.11 -25.81 -21.49
N VAL A 428 10.74 -24.76 -20.96
CA VAL A 428 11.35 -23.69 -21.77
C VAL A 428 12.44 -24.25 -22.68
N ALA A 429 13.29 -25.13 -22.14
CA ALA A 429 14.36 -25.77 -22.91
C ALA A 429 13.86 -26.68 -24.02
N GLY A 430 12.86 -27.51 -23.75
CA GLY A 430 12.27 -28.40 -24.74
C GLY A 430 11.73 -27.63 -25.93
N TYR A 431 11.08 -26.48 -25.68
CA TYR A 431 10.57 -25.62 -26.74
C TYR A 431 11.70 -24.93 -27.52
N ILE A 432 12.62 -24.25 -26.82
CA ILE A 432 13.70 -23.48 -27.46
C ILE A 432 14.65 -24.38 -28.25
N LEU A 433 15.04 -25.55 -27.70
CA LEU A 433 15.89 -26.50 -28.42
C LEU A 433 15.13 -27.21 -29.54
N GLY A 434 13.82 -27.43 -29.39
CA GLY A 434 12.97 -27.99 -30.44
C GLY A 434 12.91 -27.10 -31.69
N GLU A 435 12.81 -25.78 -31.51
CA GLU A 435 12.73 -24.83 -32.62
C GLU A 435 14.11 -24.34 -33.11
N PHE A 436 15.06 -24.10 -32.19
CA PHE A 436 16.33 -23.42 -32.49
C PHE A 436 17.59 -24.26 -32.20
N GLY A 437 17.45 -25.54 -31.85
CA GLY A 437 18.59 -26.44 -31.56
C GLY A 437 19.50 -26.69 -32.78
N ASN A 438 18.99 -26.46 -33.99
CA ASN A 438 19.75 -26.48 -35.24
C ASN A 438 20.88 -25.43 -35.26
N LEU A 439 20.70 -24.28 -34.61
CA LEU A 439 21.68 -23.19 -34.59
C LEU A 439 22.95 -23.55 -33.80
N ILE A 440 22.82 -24.45 -32.80
CA ILE A 440 23.92 -24.91 -31.97
C ILE A 440 24.42 -26.32 -32.34
N ALA A 441 23.77 -26.98 -33.30
CA ALA A 441 24.11 -28.35 -33.72
C ALA A 441 25.49 -28.49 -34.38
N GLY A 442 26.08 -27.37 -34.82
CA GLY A 442 27.42 -27.33 -35.43
C GLY A 442 28.57 -27.48 -34.43
N ASP A 443 28.33 -27.24 -33.13
CA ASP A 443 29.34 -27.45 -32.09
C ASP A 443 29.32 -28.90 -31.61
N GLN A 444 30.51 -29.49 -31.48
CA GLN A 444 30.71 -30.90 -31.10
C GLN A 444 30.14 -31.21 -29.72
N ARG A 445 30.07 -30.19 -28.83
CA ARG A 445 29.50 -30.30 -27.48
C ARG A 445 27.98 -30.32 -27.45
N SER A 446 27.33 -29.80 -28.49
CA SER A 446 25.87 -29.68 -28.61
C SER A 446 25.36 -30.39 -29.86
N SER A 447 26.01 -31.49 -30.25
CA SER A 447 25.56 -32.30 -31.38
C SER A 447 24.11 -32.78 -31.18
N PRO A 448 23.34 -33.03 -32.28
CA PRO A 448 21.94 -33.46 -32.17
C PRO A 448 21.75 -34.71 -31.30
N LEU A 449 22.73 -35.62 -31.28
CA LEU A 449 22.69 -36.82 -30.43
C LEU A 449 22.77 -36.46 -28.95
N ILE A 450 23.64 -35.51 -28.58
CA ILE A 450 23.80 -35.05 -27.19
C ILE A 450 22.54 -34.30 -26.74
N GLN A 451 21.99 -33.44 -27.61
CA GLN A 451 20.72 -32.75 -27.33
C GLN A 451 19.58 -33.75 -27.09
N PHE A 452 19.50 -34.81 -27.91
CA PHE A 452 18.48 -35.86 -27.75
C PHE A 452 18.70 -36.73 -26.50
N GLN A 453 19.94 -37.03 -26.13
CA GLN A 453 20.25 -37.74 -24.88
C GLN A 453 19.89 -36.93 -23.64
N LEU A 454 20.15 -35.62 -23.67
CA LEU A 454 19.70 -34.69 -22.63
C LEU A 454 18.18 -34.66 -22.53
N TRP A 455 17.48 -34.64 -23.66
CA TRP A 455 16.03 -34.71 -23.71
C TRP A 455 15.48 -36.01 -23.09
N LEU A 456 16.05 -37.17 -23.43
CA LEU A 456 15.64 -38.47 -22.86
C LEU A 456 15.83 -38.53 -21.35
N ARG A 457 16.92 -37.95 -20.82
CA ARG A 457 17.18 -37.90 -19.38
C ARG A 457 16.11 -37.11 -18.61
N LEU A 458 15.43 -36.18 -19.26
CA LEU A 458 14.43 -35.30 -18.63
C LEU A 458 13.02 -35.90 -18.64
N GLN A 459 12.75 -36.92 -19.46
CA GLN A 459 11.44 -37.61 -19.54
C GLN A 459 11.06 -38.36 -18.25
N GLU A 460 12.02 -38.70 -17.38
CA GLU A 460 11.76 -39.43 -16.13
C GLU A 460 11.10 -38.57 -15.04
N THR A 461 10.96 -37.25 -15.25
CA THR A 461 10.61 -36.31 -14.16
C THR A 461 9.14 -35.88 -14.06
N SER A 462 8.28 -35.99 -15.09
CA SER A 462 6.83 -35.66 -14.99
C SER A 462 6.01 -35.99 -16.26
N TRP A 463 4.79 -36.52 -16.10
CA TRP A 463 3.83 -36.81 -17.18
C TRP A 463 3.18 -35.57 -17.81
N ALA A 464 3.23 -34.39 -17.16
CA ALA A 464 2.71 -33.15 -17.72
C ALA A 464 3.60 -32.60 -18.86
N ASN A 465 4.91 -32.87 -18.77
CA ASN A 465 5.88 -32.53 -19.83
C ASN A 465 5.56 -33.23 -21.16
N LEU A 466 4.95 -34.42 -21.10
CA LEU A 466 4.55 -35.22 -22.26
C LEU A 466 3.44 -34.57 -23.11
N ALA A 467 2.55 -33.77 -22.52
CA ALA A 467 1.39 -33.21 -23.25
C ALA A 467 1.77 -32.03 -24.16
N ILE A 468 2.57 -31.07 -23.67
CA ILE A 468 3.12 -29.97 -24.48
C ILE A 468 4.01 -30.56 -25.59
N LEU A 469 4.81 -31.56 -25.25
CA LEU A 469 5.62 -32.29 -26.22
C LEU A 469 4.73 -32.92 -27.31
N LEU A 470 3.70 -33.70 -26.99
CA LEU A 470 2.91 -34.43 -27.99
C LEU A 470 2.00 -33.55 -28.86
N GLN A 471 1.55 -32.39 -28.38
CA GLN A 471 0.61 -31.55 -29.12
C GLN A 471 1.27 -30.78 -30.28
N GLU A 472 2.54 -30.38 -30.17
CA GLU A 472 3.28 -29.69 -31.24
C GLU A 472 4.27 -30.59 -32.00
N THR A 473 4.78 -31.66 -31.37
CA THR A 473 5.76 -32.55 -32.02
C THR A 473 5.15 -33.53 -33.04
N SER A 474 3.85 -33.80 -32.99
CA SER A 474 3.21 -34.76 -33.91
C SER A 474 3.33 -34.35 -35.39
N GLY A 475 3.48 -33.05 -35.68
CA GLY A 475 3.74 -32.52 -37.02
C GLY A 475 5.22 -32.30 -37.35
N ARG A 476 6.05 -31.91 -36.37
CA ARG A 476 7.43 -31.41 -36.60
C ARG A 476 8.56 -32.35 -36.19
N VAL A 477 8.32 -33.41 -35.41
CA VAL A 477 9.35 -34.45 -35.17
C VAL A 477 9.63 -35.29 -36.43
N ARG A 478 8.68 -35.33 -37.38
CA ARG A 478 8.93 -35.91 -38.70
C ARG A 478 10.02 -35.14 -39.46
N SER A 479 10.09 -33.80 -39.34
CA SER A 479 11.17 -33.02 -39.97
C SER A 479 12.52 -33.18 -39.28
N PHE A 480 12.55 -33.53 -37.99
CA PHE A 480 13.78 -33.88 -37.27
C PHE A 480 14.41 -35.19 -37.79
N SER A 481 13.58 -36.20 -38.11
CA SER A 481 14.03 -37.47 -38.69
C SER A 481 14.40 -37.40 -40.18
N SER A 482 13.77 -36.50 -40.95
CA SER A 482 14.01 -36.39 -42.40
C SER A 482 15.24 -35.54 -42.74
N SER A 483 15.66 -34.65 -41.84
CA SER A 483 16.77 -33.71 -42.07
C SER A 483 18.12 -34.25 -41.60
N PHE A 484 18.12 -35.20 -40.67
CA PHE A 484 19.30 -35.83 -40.11
C PHE A 484 19.13 -37.34 -40.23
N SER A 485 19.89 -37.96 -41.13
CA SER A 485 19.89 -39.38 -41.48
C SER A 485 20.27 -40.27 -40.30
N ILE A 486 19.38 -40.39 -39.32
CA ILE A 486 19.50 -41.29 -38.18
C ILE A 486 19.02 -42.68 -38.63
N PRO A 487 19.81 -43.75 -38.45
CA PRO A 487 19.39 -45.10 -38.81
C PRO A 487 18.12 -45.50 -38.07
N SER A 488 17.13 -46.00 -38.82
CA SER A 488 15.82 -46.46 -38.34
C SER A 488 15.89 -47.58 -37.28
N THR A 489 17.05 -48.17 -37.08
CA THR A 489 17.30 -49.21 -36.06
C THR A 489 17.45 -48.68 -34.64
N THR A 490 17.86 -47.42 -34.44
CA THR A 490 17.98 -46.83 -33.09
C THR A 490 16.61 -46.36 -32.54
N TYR A 491 15.66 -46.06 -33.43
CA TYR A 491 14.31 -45.60 -33.07
C TYR A 491 13.43 -46.72 -32.51
N ALA A 492 13.68 -47.98 -32.92
CA ALA A 492 12.86 -49.13 -32.56
C ALA A 492 13.22 -49.78 -31.21
N GLN A 493 14.38 -49.48 -30.63
CA GLN A 493 14.83 -50.07 -29.37
C GLN A 493 14.48 -49.26 -28.11
N LEU A 494 13.93 -48.04 -28.27
CA LEU A 494 13.73 -47.08 -27.17
C LEU A 494 12.26 -46.71 -26.92
N VAL A 495 11.30 -47.32 -27.62
CA VAL A 495 9.86 -47.11 -27.38
C VAL A 495 9.31 -48.34 -26.64
N PRO A 496 8.82 -48.21 -25.39
CA PRO A 496 8.14 -49.32 -24.73
C PRO A 496 6.88 -49.71 -25.51
N GLU A 497 6.62 -51.01 -25.66
CA GLU A 497 5.53 -51.63 -26.45
C GLU A 497 4.09 -51.26 -26.00
N HIS A 498 3.89 -50.26 -25.14
CA HIS A 498 2.56 -49.87 -24.66
C HIS A 498 1.77 -48.93 -25.59
N CYS A 499 2.32 -48.51 -26.73
CA CYS A 499 1.60 -47.68 -27.72
C CYS A 499 0.73 -48.48 -28.72
N CYS A 500 0.68 -49.81 -28.64
CA CYS A 500 -0.11 -50.65 -29.57
C CYS A 500 -1.36 -51.29 -28.93
N LEU A 501 -2.12 -50.56 -28.11
CA LEU A 501 -3.44 -51.03 -27.69
C LEU A 501 -4.43 -49.87 -27.59
N ARG A 502 -5.11 -49.57 -28.70
CA ARG A 502 -6.55 -49.23 -28.81
C ARG A 502 -6.81 -48.53 -30.14
N HIS A 503 -7.02 -49.33 -31.18
CA HIS A 503 -8.04 -49.06 -32.18
C HIS A 503 -8.40 -50.38 -32.86
N THR A 504 -9.11 -51.23 -32.12
CA THR A 504 -9.96 -52.26 -32.70
C THR A 504 -11.41 -51.93 -32.37
N SER A 505 -12.19 -51.72 -33.44
CA SER A 505 -13.64 -51.86 -33.56
C SER A 505 -14.56 -51.10 -32.60
N SER A 506 -15.27 -50.10 -33.12
CA SER A 506 -16.74 -50.12 -33.12
C SER A 506 -17.27 -49.36 -34.35
N SER A 507 -18.30 -49.98 -34.92
CA SER A 507 -19.11 -49.67 -36.11
C SER A 507 -19.68 -48.28 -36.19
#